data_AF-A0A9D6QVY4-F1
#
_entry.id   AF-A0A9D6QVY4-F1
#
_cell.length_a   1.000
_cell.length_b   1.000
_cell.length_c   1.000
_cell.angle_alpha   90.00
_cell.angle_beta   90.00
_cell.angle_gamma   90.00
#
_symmetry.space_group_name_H-M   'P 1'
#
loop_
_entity.id
_entity.type
_entity.pdbx_description
1 polymer ?
#
loop_
_entity_poly.entity_id
_entity_poly.type
_entity_poly.pdbx_seq_one_letter_code
_entity_poly.pdbx_strand_id
1 'polypeptide(L)'
;MRRMFLLFLLAAILPACAWAQHSHGYLFVAPGGISGGGNTSATVHLGAGGEGILGKGIGVGAELGVVGPAQSFSDLVGVFSANGYYHFSRSGKADPFLTGGYSLLFRTGTANLANFGVGMNYWIVRRLGLEVEFRDHISTSGTTLHYWGIRVGPAFR
;
A
#
# COMPACT_ATOMS: atom_id res chain seq x y z
N MET A 1 18.38 -30.74 -4.56
CA MET A 1 17.25 -29.82 -4.33
C MET A 1 17.56 -28.71 -3.31
N ARG A 2 17.92 -29.00 -2.05
CA ARG A 2 18.28 -27.98 -1.03
C ARG A 2 19.35 -26.95 -1.47
N ARG A 3 20.43 -27.40 -2.15
CA ARG A 3 21.51 -26.51 -2.62
C ARG A 3 21.08 -25.57 -3.76
N MET A 4 20.18 -26.03 -4.64
CA MET A 4 19.59 -25.18 -5.69
C MET A 4 18.64 -24.15 -5.09
N PHE A 5 17.82 -24.52 -4.10
CA PHE A 5 16.94 -23.60 -3.39
C PHE A 5 17.71 -22.50 -2.66
N LEU A 6 18.85 -22.83 -2.02
CA LEU A 6 19.75 -21.86 -1.40
C LEU A 6 20.40 -20.90 -2.41
N LEU A 7 20.76 -21.39 -3.60
CA LEU A 7 21.29 -20.55 -4.68
C LEU A 7 20.23 -19.60 -5.25
N PHE A 8 18.98 -20.05 -5.40
CA PHE A 8 17.86 -19.19 -5.79
C PHE A 8 17.57 -18.11 -4.73
N LEU A 9 17.61 -18.48 -3.44
CA LEU A 9 17.48 -17.52 -2.34
C LEU A 9 18.61 -16.49 -2.34
N LEU A 10 19.87 -16.92 -2.49
CA LEU A 10 21.01 -16.01 -2.56
C LEU A 10 20.92 -15.08 -3.78
N ALA A 11 20.52 -15.61 -4.94
CA ALA A 11 20.32 -14.85 -6.16
C ALA A 11 19.16 -13.85 -6.06
N ALA A 12 18.17 -14.10 -5.19
CA ALA A 12 17.09 -13.17 -4.89
C ALA A 12 17.48 -12.10 -3.83
N ILE A 13 18.38 -12.44 -2.90
CA ILE A 13 18.83 -11.53 -1.82
C ILE A 13 19.82 -10.47 -2.36
N LEU A 14 20.72 -10.83 -3.27
CA LEU A 14 21.73 -9.90 -3.80
C LEU A 14 21.11 -8.68 -4.52
N PRO A 15 20.09 -8.83 -5.39
CA PRO A 15 19.34 -7.70 -5.95
C PRO A 15 18.56 -6.94 -4.88
N ALA A 16 17.98 -7.63 -3.88
CA ALA A 16 17.23 -6.98 -2.81
C ALA A 16 18.10 -6.00 -1.99
N CYS A 17 19.38 -6.34 -1.75
CA CYS A 17 20.33 -5.44 -1.09
C CYS A 17 20.70 -4.21 -1.94
N ALA A 18 20.78 -4.35 -3.26
CA ALA A 18 21.03 -3.22 -4.16
C ALA A 18 19.79 -2.31 -4.31
N TRP A 19 18.59 -2.91 -4.30
CA TRP A 19 17.32 -2.19 -4.37
C TRP A 19 16.95 -1.47 -3.08
N ALA A 20 17.51 -1.90 -1.94
CA ALA A 20 17.32 -1.25 -0.65
C ALA A 20 17.71 0.25 -0.65
N GLN A 21 18.59 0.69 -1.56
CA GLN A 21 18.99 2.10 -1.69
C GLN A 21 17.96 2.97 -2.43
N HIS A 22 16.99 2.34 -3.10
CA HIS A 22 15.95 2.98 -3.89
C HIS A 22 14.55 2.50 -3.50
N SER A 23 14.40 1.85 -2.34
CA SER A 23 13.12 1.36 -1.86
C SER A 23 12.60 2.22 -0.72
N HIS A 24 11.29 2.40 -0.65
CA HIS A 24 10.64 2.84 0.57
C HIS A 24 9.80 1.71 1.16
N GLY A 25 9.83 1.57 2.48
CA GLY A 25 8.92 0.69 3.21
C GLY A 25 7.97 1.54 4.04
N TYR A 26 6.75 1.08 4.30
CA TYR A 26 5.81 1.81 5.13
C TYR A 26 4.89 0.87 5.90
N LEU A 27 4.42 1.38 7.04
CA LEU A 27 3.33 0.80 7.83
C LEU A 27 2.24 1.86 7.92
N PHE A 28 0.98 1.45 7.95
CA PHE A 28 -0.11 2.41 8.11
C PHE A 28 -1.26 1.87 8.94
N VAL A 29 -1.98 2.82 9.53
CA VAL A 29 -3.37 2.69 9.95
C VAL A 29 -4.21 3.64 9.10
N ALA A 30 -5.37 3.17 8.64
CA ALA A 30 -6.28 3.93 7.80
C ALA A 30 -7.71 3.87 8.35
N PRO A 31 -8.14 4.85 9.16
CA PRO A 31 -9.57 5.11 9.32
C PRO A 31 -10.19 5.52 7.98
N GLY A 32 -11.38 5.01 7.71
CA GLY A 32 -12.04 5.21 6.44
C GLY A 32 -13.51 4.81 6.44
N GLY A 33 -14.06 4.62 5.25
CA GLY A 33 -15.43 4.19 5.07
C GLY A 33 -15.64 3.34 3.84
N ILE A 34 -16.67 2.50 3.89
CA ILE A 34 -17.22 1.83 2.71
C ILE A 34 -18.50 2.56 2.34
N SER A 35 -18.52 3.17 1.17
CA SER A 35 -19.65 3.93 0.65
C SER A 35 -20.21 3.26 -0.61
N GLY A 36 -21.52 3.04 -0.63
CA GLY A 36 -22.21 2.42 -1.76
C GLY A 36 -23.73 2.41 -1.56
N GLY A 37 -24.48 2.61 -2.65
CA GLY A 37 -25.95 2.56 -2.60
C GLY A 37 -26.61 3.55 -1.61
N GLY A 38 -25.96 4.68 -1.32
CA GLY A 38 -26.46 5.71 -0.40
C GLY A 38 -26.10 5.52 1.08
N ASN A 39 -25.44 4.42 1.44
CA ASN A 39 -25.01 4.14 2.81
C ASN A 39 -23.49 4.23 2.96
N THR A 40 -23.01 4.64 4.13
CA THR A 40 -21.58 4.64 4.48
C THR A 40 -21.38 3.97 5.83
N SER A 41 -20.45 3.02 5.89
CA SER A 41 -20.05 2.34 7.13
C SER A 41 -18.59 2.61 7.44
N ALA A 42 -18.26 2.88 8.70
CA ALA A 42 -16.89 3.18 9.12
C ALA A 42 -16.01 1.92 9.11
N THR A 43 -14.78 2.05 8.60
CA THR A 43 -13.80 0.98 8.52
C THR A 43 -12.45 1.40 9.06
N VAL A 44 -11.67 0.38 9.42
CA VAL A 44 -10.25 0.52 9.76
C VAL A 44 -9.46 -0.45 8.90
N HIS A 45 -8.40 0.06 8.29
CA HIS A 45 -7.43 -0.73 7.54
C HIS A 45 -6.07 -0.64 8.24
N LEU A 46 -5.42 -1.77 8.46
CA LEU A 46 -4.05 -1.86 8.94
C LEU A 46 -3.21 -2.60 7.91
N GLY A 47 -2.03 -2.09 7.57
CA GLY A 47 -1.21 -2.75 6.56
C GLY A 47 0.24 -2.31 6.57
N ALA A 48 1.00 -3.02 5.75
CA ALA A 48 2.42 -2.79 5.50
C ALA A 48 2.67 -2.91 4.01
N GLY A 49 3.58 -2.11 3.49
CA GLY A 49 3.95 -2.16 2.09
C GLY A 49 5.39 -1.76 1.85
N GLY A 50 5.81 -1.97 0.62
CA GLY A 50 7.09 -1.52 0.14
C GLY A 50 7.01 -1.16 -1.33
N GLU A 51 7.75 -0.13 -1.71
CA GLU A 51 7.93 0.33 -3.07
C GLU A 51 9.41 0.33 -3.46
N GLY A 52 9.69 -0.01 -4.71
CA GLY A 52 10.97 0.17 -5.35
C GLY A 52 10.88 1.28 -6.39
N ILE A 53 11.78 2.26 -6.29
CA ILE A 53 11.85 3.39 -7.22
C ILE A 53 12.73 3.02 -8.41
N LEU A 54 12.11 2.91 -9.59
CA LEU A 54 12.75 2.54 -10.84
C LEU A 54 13.53 3.72 -11.48
N GLY A 55 13.16 4.95 -11.13
CA GLY A 55 13.84 6.17 -11.59
C GLY A 55 12.86 7.25 -12.05
N LYS A 56 13.32 8.50 -12.14
CA LYS A 56 12.52 9.66 -12.60
C LYS A 56 11.18 9.85 -11.84
N GLY A 57 11.14 9.44 -10.58
CA GLY A 57 9.93 9.51 -9.74
C GLY A 57 9.01 8.29 -9.87
N ILE A 58 9.23 7.41 -10.84
CA ILE A 58 8.40 6.23 -11.04
C ILE A 58 8.82 5.13 -10.05
N GLY A 59 7.84 4.60 -9.33
CA GLY A 59 7.99 3.47 -8.41
C GLY A 59 6.95 2.39 -8.68
N VAL A 60 7.25 1.18 -8.20
CA VAL A 60 6.31 0.07 -8.17
C VAL A 60 6.37 -0.56 -6.79
N GLY A 61 5.22 -0.92 -6.22
CA GLY A 61 5.16 -1.43 -4.87
C GLY A 61 4.04 -2.44 -4.68
N ALA A 62 4.14 -3.15 -3.56
CA ALA A 62 3.12 -4.07 -3.11
C ALA A 62 2.79 -3.81 -1.64
N GLU A 63 1.54 -4.07 -1.30
CA GLU A 63 0.99 -3.86 0.03
C GLU A 63 0.22 -5.10 0.47
N LEU A 64 0.30 -5.40 1.76
CA LEU A 64 -0.51 -6.41 2.42
C LEU A 64 -1.12 -5.83 3.69
N GLY A 65 -2.42 -6.04 3.88
CA GLY A 65 -3.14 -5.50 5.02
C GLY A 65 -4.40 -6.27 5.35
N VAL A 66 -5.12 -5.76 6.36
CA VAL A 66 -6.43 -6.24 6.79
C VAL A 66 -7.36 -5.06 6.96
N VAL A 67 -8.55 -5.13 6.36
CA VAL A 67 -9.59 -4.10 6.45
C VAL A 67 -10.87 -4.70 7.01
N GLY A 68 -11.57 -3.97 7.87
CA GLY A 68 -12.87 -4.39 8.37
C GLY A 68 -13.64 -3.26 9.06
N PRO A 69 -14.85 -3.56 9.57
CA PRO A 69 -15.68 -2.60 10.29
C PRO A 69 -14.97 -2.06 11.54
N ALA A 70 -15.04 -0.76 11.78
CA ALA A 70 -14.40 -0.13 12.94
C ALA A 70 -14.94 -0.64 14.29
N GLN A 71 -16.15 -1.17 14.30
CA GLN A 71 -16.86 -1.64 15.50
C GLN A 71 -16.70 -3.14 15.74
N SER A 72 -16.20 -3.90 14.76
CA SER A 72 -16.12 -5.37 14.84
C SER A 72 -14.87 -5.90 14.14
N PHE A 73 -13.91 -6.37 14.93
CA PHE A 73 -12.67 -7.00 14.45
C PHE A 73 -12.86 -8.47 14.02
N SER A 74 -14.05 -9.06 14.19
CA SER A 74 -14.32 -10.44 13.73
C SER A 74 -14.47 -10.54 12.21
N ASP A 75 -14.68 -9.42 11.52
CA ASP A 75 -14.98 -9.36 10.09
C ASP A 75 -13.89 -8.73 9.24
N LEU A 76 -12.64 -8.94 9.66
CA LEU A 76 -11.46 -8.54 8.91
C LEU A 76 -11.34 -9.35 7.61
N VAL A 77 -11.01 -8.64 6.53
CA VAL A 77 -10.72 -9.19 5.21
C VAL A 77 -9.29 -8.81 4.85
N GLY A 78 -8.53 -9.77 4.32
CA GLY A 78 -7.19 -9.51 3.83
C GLY A 78 -7.22 -8.65 2.58
N VAL A 79 -6.25 -7.76 2.46
CA VAL A 79 -6.06 -6.89 1.30
C VAL A 79 -4.65 -7.10 0.77
N PHE A 80 -4.54 -7.41 -0.51
CA PHE A 80 -3.26 -7.37 -1.22
C PHE A 80 -3.38 -6.36 -2.35
N SER A 81 -2.41 -5.48 -2.50
CA SER A 81 -2.41 -4.50 -3.58
C SER A 81 -1.06 -4.48 -4.30
N ALA A 82 -1.12 -4.32 -5.62
CA ALA A 82 0.03 -4.06 -6.46
C ALA A 82 -0.16 -2.69 -7.13
N ASN A 83 0.78 -1.79 -6.88
CA ASN A 83 0.62 -0.36 -7.14
C ASN A 83 1.78 0.19 -7.96
N GLY A 84 1.49 1.11 -8.87
CA GLY A 84 2.45 2.05 -9.42
C GLY A 84 2.44 3.35 -8.63
N TYR A 85 3.58 4.01 -8.55
CA TYR A 85 3.79 5.27 -7.83
C TYR A 85 4.48 6.29 -8.73
N TYR A 86 4.12 7.56 -8.54
CA TYR A 86 4.83 8.69 -9.12
C TYR A 86 5.12 9.75 -8.05
N HIS A 87 6.40 9.96 -7.77
CA HIS A 87 6.93 10.90 -6.80
C HIS A 87 7.34 12.20 -7.49
N PHE A 88 6.77 13.32 -7.05
CA PHE A 88 7.03 14.63 -7.64
C PHE A 88 8.36 15.23 -7.19
N SER A 89 8.79 14.96 -5.95
CA SER A 89 9.94 15.64 -5.35
C SER A 89 10.74 14.69 -4.45
N ARG A 90 11.90 14.26 -4.93
CA ARG A 90 12.76 13.30 -4.20
C ARG A 90 13.93 13.93 -3.46
N SER A 91 14.19 15.22 -3.68
CA SER A 91 15.35 15.93 -3.12
C SER A 91 15.03 16.64 -1.79
N GLY A 92 13.75 16.78 -1.45
CA GLY A 92 13.28 17.47 -0.26
C GLY A 92 12.93 16.55 0.91
N LYS A 93 12.55 17.16 2.04
CA LYS A 93 11.92 16.43 3.15
C LYS A 93 10.50 15.99 2.81
N ALA A 94 9.77 16.81 2.06
CA ALA A 94 8.46 16.49 1.55
C ALA A 94 8.59 15.84 0.17
N ASP A 95 8.01 14.66 0.04
CA ASP A 95 7.93 13.86 -1.18
C ASP A 95 6.47 13.53 -1.46
N PRO A 96 5.75 14.42 -2.16
CA PRO A 96 4.38 14.17 -2.60
C PRO A 96 4.38 13.09 -3.68
N PHE A 97 3.36 12.22 -3.64
CA PHE A 97 3.22 11.14 -4.60
C PHE A 97 1.77 10.90 -5.00
N LEU A 98 1.62 10.29 -6.18
CA LEU A 98 0.38 9.66 -6.65
C LEU A 98 0.59 8.17 -6.75
N THR A 99 -0.50 7.42 -6.58
CA THR A 99 -0.47 5.96 -6.65
C THR A 99 -1.74 5.44 -7.28
N GLY A 100 -1.63 4.32 -7.98
CA GLY A 100 -2.77 3.62 -8.54
C GLY A 100 -2.40 2.19 -8.87
N GLY A 101 -3.39 1.31 -8.80
CA GLY A 101 -3.10 -0.11 -8.89
C GLY A 101 -4.30 -1.02 -8.82
N TYR A 102 -3.99 -2.29 -8.67
CA TYR A 102 -4.94 -3.36 -8.51
C TYR A 102 -4.93 -3.82 -7.05
N SER A 103 -6.11 -4.15 -6.52
CA SER A 103 -6.27 -4.71 -5.19
C SER A 103 -7.12 -5.97 -5.23
N LEU A 104 -6.73 -6.91 -4.37
CA LEU A 104 -7.40 -8.17 -4.14
C LEU A 104 -7.82 -8.21 -2.68
N LEU A 105 -9.13 -8.22 -2.45
CA LEU A 105 -9.67 -8.59 -1.15
C LEU A 105 -9.76 -10.11 -1.06
N PHE A 106 -9.36 -10.70 0.06
CA PHE A 106 -9.40 -12.15 0.27
C PHE A 106 -9.77 -12.54 1.71
N ARG A 107 -10.67 -13.51 1.85
CA ARG A 107 -11.02 -14.18 3.11
C ARG A 107 -11.39 -15.65 2.80
N THR A 108 -12.68 -15.96 2.70
CA THR A 108 -13.20 -17.24 2.19
C THR A 108 -13.42 -17.25 0.68
N GLY A 109 -13.33 -16.07 0.04
CA GLY A 109 -13.36 -15.87 -1.41
C GLY A 109 -12.48 -14.68 -1.79
N THR A 110 -12.54 -14.25 -3.05
CA THR A 110 -11.75 -13.13 -3.56
C THR A 110 -12.62 -12.06 -4.24
N ALA A 111 -12.22 -10.80 -4.13
CA ALA A 111 -12.81 -9.70 -4.87
C ALA A 111 -11.72 -8.80 -5.47
N ASN A 112 -11.93 -8.41 -6.73
CA ASN A 112 -11.00 -7.60 -7.52
C ASN A 112 -11.42 -6.14 -7.48
N LEU A 113 -10.51 -5.24 -7.12
CA LEU A 113 -10.74 -3.80 -7.06
C LEU A 113 -9.63 -3.07 -7.80
N ALA A 114 -9.96 -1.91 -8.36
CA ALA A 114 -8.96 -0.91 -8.73
C ALA A 114 -8.74 0.01 -7.54
N ASN A 115 -7.54 0.57 -7.38
CA ASN A 115 -7.29 1.60 -6.39
C ASN A 115 -6.58 2.80 -7.00
N PHE A 116 -6.74 3.95 -6.36
CA PHE A 116 -5.93 5.13 -6.60
C PHE A 116 -5.78 5.92 -5.30
N GLY A 117 -4.73 6.71 -5.22
CA GLY A 117 -4.46 7.53 -4.06
C GLY A 117 -3.50 8.67 -4.35
N VAL A 118 -3.45 9.59 -3.40
CA VAL A 118 -2.53 10.71 -3.35
C VAL A 118 -2.00 10.82 -1.94
N GLY A 119 -0.71 11.06 -1.80
CA GLY A 119 -0.09 11.11 -0.50
C GLY A 119 1.17 11.95 -0.47
N MET A 120 1.78 11.98 0.71
CA MET A 120 3.03 12.67 0.94
C MET A 120 3.83 11.92 1.99
N ASN A 121 5.10 11.67 1.67
CA ASN A 121 6.11 11.26 2.62
C ASN A 121 6.82 12.49 3.17
N TYR A 122 6.92 12.60 4.50
CA TYR A 122 7.69 13.65 5.18
C TYR A 122 8.86 13.03 5.95
N TRP A 123 10.07 13.18 5.40
CA TRP A 123 11.31 12.63 5.96
C TRP A 123 11.81 13.49 7.13
N ILE A 124 11.59 12.98 8.35
CA ILE A 124 12.03 13.62 9.60
C ILE A 124 13.56 13.48 9.73
N VAL A 125 14.06 12.27 9.47
CA VAL A 125 15.49 11.96 9.40
C VAL A 125 15.80 11.22 8.11
N ARG A 126 17.09 11.04 7.81
CA ARG A 126 17.49 10.09 6.77
C ARG A 126 16.99 8.72 7.21
N ARG A 127 16.20 7.92 6.50
CA ARG A 127 15.70 6.58 6.93
C ARG A 127 14.36 6.53 7.69
N LEU A 128 13.85 7.62 8.23
CA LEU A 128 12.52 7.60 8.87
C LEU A 128 11.72 8.86 8.52
N GLY A 129 10.52 8.64 8.03
CA GLY A 129 9.53 9.65 7.71
C GLY A 129 8.14 9.28 8.21
N LEU A 130 7.23 10.21 8.00
CA LEU A 130 5.79 10.03 8.19
C LEU A 130 5.12 9.99 6.82
N GLU A 131 4.33 8.97 6.56
CA GLU A 131 3.47 8.86 5.39
C GLU A 131 2.06 9.31 5.76
N VAL A 132 1.46 10.13 4.89
CA VAL A 132 0.03 10.44 4.91
C VAL A 132 -0.49 10.24 3.49
N GLU A 133 -1.50 9.38 3.32
CA GLU A 133 -2.05 9.04 2.01
C GLU A 133 -3.59 8.96 2.07
N PHE A 134 -4.28 9.57 1.12
CA PHE A 134 -5.67 9.26 0.84
C PHE A 134 -5.73 8.16 -0.22
N ARG A 135 -6.41 7.05 0.06
CA ARG A 135 -6.60 5.92 -0.86
C ARG A 135 -8.08 5.61 -1.02
N ASP A 136 -8.52 5.34 -2.24
CA ASP A 136 -9.82 4.75 -2.53
C ASP A 136 -9.65 3.45 -3.32
N HIS A 137 -10.41 2.43 -2.95
CA HIS A 137 -10.52 1.18 -3.69
C HIS A 137 -11.93 1.09 -4.27
N ILE A 138 -12.02 0.99 -5.59
CA ILE A 138 -13.27 0.91 -6.31
C ILE A 138 -13.51 -0.53 -6.75
N SER A 139 -14.65 -1.07 -6.35
CA SER A 139 -15.21 -2.28 -6.95
C SER A 139 -16.28 -1.89 -7.97
N THR A 140 -16.15 -2.39 -9.20
CA THR A 140 -17.14 -2.20 -10.27
C THR A 140 -17.91 -3.48 -10.58
N SER A 141 -17.68 -4.57 -9.83
CA SER A 141 -18.45 -5.81 -9.95
C SER A 141 -19.81 -5.67 -9.29
N GLY A 142 -20.74 -4.97 -9.95
CA GLY A 142 -22.10 -4.70 -9.46
C GLY A 142 -22.33 -3.20 -9.18
N THR A 143 -22.91 -2.87 -8.02
CA THR A 143 -22.99 -1.49 -7.55
C THR A 143 -21.59 -0.95 -7.25
N THR A 144 -21.26 0.25 -7.74
CA THR A 144 -19.97 0.89 -7.43
C THR A 144 -19.82 1.05 -5.92
N LEU A 145 -18.84 0.35 -5.36
CA LEU A 145 -18.48 0.46 -3.95
C LEU A 145 -17.12 1.16 -3.84
N HIS A 146 -17.04 2.14 -2.95
CA HIS A 146 -15.84 2.88 -2.63
C HIS A 146 -15.35 2.49 -1.25
N TYR A 147 -14.10 2.05 -1.16
CA TYR A 147 -13.40 1.75 0.10
C TYR A 147 -12.30 2.80 0.27
N TRP A 148 -12.69 3.95 0.82
CA TRP A 148 -11.79 5.09 0.98
C TRP A 148 -11.22 5.13 2.40
N GLY A 149 -10.01 5.66 2.55
CA GLY A 149 -9.37 5.82 3.84
C GLY A 149 -8.20 6.79 3.82
N ILE A 150 -7.92 7.38 4.98
CA ILE A 150 -6.75 8.25 5.20
C ILE A 150 -5.72 7.42 5.96
N ARG A 151 -4.68 6.99 5.25
CA ARG A 151 -3.57 6.19 5.76
C ARG A 151 -2.55 7.11 6.41
N VAL A 152 -2.13 6.74 7.60
CA VAL A 152 -1.07 7.43 8.34
C VAL A 152 -0.16 6.39 8.97
N GLY A 153 1.15 6.60 8.84
CA GLY A 153 2.11 5.79 9.59
C GLY A 153 3.56 6.06 9.20
N PRO A 154 4.50 5.28 9.75
CA PRO A 154 5.92 5.49 9.49
C PRO A 154 6.31 5.00 8.10
N ALA A 155 7.18 5.77 7.44
CA ALA A 155 7.86 5.42 6.21
C ALA A 155 9.37 5.28 6.43
N PHE A 156 10.00 4.39 5.67
CA PHE A 156 11.41 4.00 5.77
C PHE A 156 12.06 4.08 4.40
N ARG A 157 13.36 4.37 4.36
CA ARG A 157 14.19 4.44 3.14
C ARG A 157 15.60 3.90 3.40
#